data_AF-A0A2H0VJ33-F1
#
_entry.id   AF-A0A2H0VJ33-F1
#
_cell.length_a   1.000
_cell.length_b   1.000
_cell.length_c   1.000
_cell.angle_alpha   90.00
_cell.angle_beta   90.00
_cell.angle_gamma   90.00
#
_symmetry.space_group_name_H-M   'P 1'
#
loop_
_entity.id
_entity.type
_entity.pdbx_description
1 polymer ?
#
loop_
_entity_poly.entity_id
_entity_poly.type
_entity_poly.pdbx_seq_one_letter_code
_entity_poly.pdbx_strand_id
1 'polypeptide(L)'
;EAKDTLRWLLLRGPARHVWPIVTLAPNQSDSVAPWLEFFRTSIHGQTQGTYPRDEFHHPEFDNLVPGSQFVIKEGSSFLHFWIPSLDE
;
A
#
# COMPACT_ATOMS: atom_id res chain seq x y z
N GLU A 1 22.45 -5.28 10.72
CA GLU A 1 22.72 -3.83 10.49
C GLU A 1 21.71 -3.19 9.55
N ALA A 2 21.79 -3.34 8.21
CA ALA A 2 20.88 -2.65 7.28
C ALA A 2 19.38 -2.90 7.55
N LYS A 3 19.00 -4.15 7.87
CA LYS A 3 17.63 -4.52 8.26
C LYS A 3 17.18 -3.86 9.56
N ASP A 4 18.08 -3.74 10.53
CA ASP A 4 17.80 -3.14 11.84
C ASP A 4 17.64 -1.62 11.71
N THR A 5 18.48 -0.99 10.87
CA THR A 5 18.36 0.43 10.52
C THR A 5 17.03 0.71 9.82
N LEU A 6 16.64 -0.12 8.84
CA LEU A 6 15.36 0.02 8.17
C LEU A 6 14.20 -0.14 9.16
N ARG A 7 14.22 -1.17 10.01
CA ARG A 7 13.19 -1.37 11.05
C ARG A 7 13.08 -0.17 11.98
N TRP A 8 14.21 0.39 12.41
CA TRP A 8 14.25 1.59 13.24
C TRP A 8 13.61 2.79 12.54
N LEU A 9 13.91 2.99 11.24
CA LEU A 9 13.33 4.06 10.43
C LEU A 9 11.82 3.90 10.26
N LEU A 10 11.33 2.69 9.99
CA LEU A 10 9.90 2.43 9.86
C LEU A 10 9.14 2.71 11.16
N LEU A 11 9.73 2.33 12.31
CA LEU A 11 9.10 2.51 13.62
C LEU A 11 9.18 3.95 14.15
N ARG A 12 10.22 4.70 13.80
CA ARG A 12 10.55 5.98 14.45
C ARG A 12 10.67 7.17 13.51
N GLY A 13 10.64 6.93 12.20
CA GLY A 13 10.75 7.94 11.15
C GLY A 13 9.70 9.04 11.29
N PRO A 14 8.40 8.72 11.42
CA PRO A 14 7.37 9.76 11.48
C PRO A 14 7.56 10.77 12.63
N ALA A 15 7.98 10.31 13.81
CA ALA A 15 8.31 11.17 14.95
C ALA A 15 9.55 12.06 14.73
N ARG A 16 10.28 11.82 13.64
CA ARG A 16 11.47 12.57 13.20
C ARG A 16 11.25 13.21 11.82
N HIS A 17 10.00 13.33 11.38
CA HIS A 17 9.63 13.92 10.09
C HIS A 17 10.24 13.18 8.88
N VAL A 18 10.35 11.85 8.99
CA VAL A 18 10.72 10.96 7.89
C VAL A 18 9.53 10.05 7.61
N TRP A 19 9.00 10.07 6.38
CA TRP A 19 7.86 9.25 5.98
C TRP A 19 8.30 8.23 4.92
N PRO A 20 8.53 6.97 5.31
CA PRO A 20 8.81 5.90 4.36
C PRO A 20 7.57 5.63 3.50
N ILE A 21 7.76 5.61 2.19
CA ILE A 21 6.74 5.23 1.21
C ILE A 21 7.34 4.11 0.37
N VAL A 22 6.58 3.03 0.20
CA VAL A 22 6.96 1.89 -0.64
C VAL A 22 5.82 1.57 -1.60
N THR A 23 6.18 1.24 -2.83
CA THR A 23 5.26 0.67 -3.81
C THR A 23 5.63 -0.79 -4.03
N LEU A 24 4.63 -1.65 -4.11
CA LEU A 24 4.82 -3.09 -4.26
C LEU A 24 3.94 -3.61 -5.38
N ALA A 25 4.51 -4.49 -6.19
CA ALA A 25 3.71 -5.29 -7.11
C ALA A 25 2.99 -6.40 -6.32
N PRO A 26 1.76 -6.79 -6.71
CA PRO A 26 0.98 -7.80 -5.98
C PRO A 26 1.71 -9.14 -5.82
N ASN A 27 2.59 -9.50 -6.76
CA ASN A 27 3.36 -10.75 -6.71
C ASN A 27 4.59 -10.72 -5.78
N GLN A 28 4.89 -9.60 -5.13
CA GLN A 28 6.05 -9.45 -4.23
C GLN A 28 5.67 -9.40 -2.76
N SER A 29 4.38 -9.30 -2.45
CA SER A 29 3.86 -9.02 -1.11
C SER A 29 4.28 -10.06 -0.07
N ASP A 30 4.24 -11.36 -0.40
CA ASP A 30 4.62 -12.45 0.52
C ASP A 30 6.03 -12.29 1.09
N SER A 31 6.99 -11.87 0.25
CA SER A 31 8.40 -11.73 0.65
C SER A 31 8.64 -10.56 1.60
N VAL A 32 7.73 -9.58 1.60
CA VAL A 32 7.83 -8.34 2.38
C VAL A 32 6.74 -8.22 3.44
N ALA A 33 5.81 -9.19 3.54
CA ALA A 33 4.70 -9.20 4.48
C ALA A 33 5.11 -8.86 5.93
N PRO A 34 6.23 -9.39 6.48
CA PRO A 34 6.68 -9.04 7.83
C PRO A 34 7.08 -7.57 8.03
N TRP A 35 7.25 -6.80 6.95
CA TRP A 35 7.60 -5.38 7.00
C TRP A 35 6.39 -4.49 6.78
N LEU A 36 5.33 -5.00 6.15
CA LEU A 36 4.10 -4.27 5.88
C LEU A 36 3.39 -3.85 7.18
N GLU A 37 3.53 -4.63 8.25
CA GLU A 37 2.99 -4.29 9.58
C GLU A 37 3.50 -2.94 10.14
N PHE A 38 4.64 -2.43 9.66
CA PHE A 38 5.16 -1.14 10.10
C PHE A 38 4.53 0.05 9.37
N PHE A 39 3.80 -0.19 8.29
CA PHE A 39 3.09 0.85 7.54
C PHE A 39 1.65 0.94 8.04
N ARG A 40 1.34 2.04 8.74
CA ARG A 40 0.00 2.27 9.32
C ARG A 40 -1.07 2.56 8.28
N THR A 41 -0.67 3.02 7.11
CA THR A 41 -1.57 3.36 6.00
C THR A 41 -1.20 2.48 4.81
N SER A 42 -2.16 1.67 4.37
CA SER A 42 -2.04 0.87 3.16
C SER A 42 -3.02 1.39 2.12
N ILE A 43 -2.49 1.77 0.96
CA ILE A 43 -3.26 2.20 -0.20
C ILE A 43 -3.23 1.04 -1.19
N HIS A 44 -4.41 0.61 -1.61
CA HIS A 44 -4.58 -0.46 -2.58
C HIS A 44 -5.15 0.11 -3.87
N GLY A 45 -4.71 -0.43 -5.00
CA GLY A 45 -5.19 -0.06 -6.32
C GLY A 45 -5.15 -1.28 -7.24
N GLN A 46 -5.79 -1.16 -8.40
CA GLN A 46 -5.71 -2.20 -9.42
C GLN A 46 -4.55 -1.95 -10.37
N THR A 47 -3.82 -3.00 -10.72
CA THR A 47 -2.73 -2.94 -11.69
C THR A 47 -3.12 -3.68 -12.97
N GLN A 48 -2.55 -3.28 -14.11
CA GLN A 48 -2.72 -4.04 -15.35
C GLN A 48 -1.84 -5.29 -15.29
N GLY A 49 -2.45 -6.46 -15.42
CA GLY A 49 -1.76 -7.75 -15.43
C GLY A 49 -2.52 -8.85 -14.69
N THR A 50 -2.13 -10.10 -14.94
CA THR A 50 -2.64 -11.25 -14.19
C THR A 50 -1.61 -11.61 -13.13
N TYR A 51 -1.92 -11.26 -11.88
CA TYR A 51 -1.12 -11.65 -10.73
C TYR A 51 -1.89 -12.70 -9.91
N PRO A 52 -1.19 -13.64 -9.25
CA PRO A 52 -1.84 -14.49 -8.25
C PRO A 52 -2.53 -13.61 -7.21
N ARG A 53 -3.73 -14.00 -6.74
CA ARG A 53 -4.30 -13.37 -5.54
C ARG A 53 -3.37 -13.69 -4.38
N ASP A 54 -2.83 -12.66 -3.76
CA ASP A 54 -2.03 -12.76 -2.55
C ASP A 54 -2.94 -12.68 -1.31
N GLU A 55 -2.34 -12.80 -0.12
CA GLU A 55 -3.05 -12.70 1.15
C GLU A 55 -3.63 -11.29 1.43
N PHE A 56 -3.12 -10.27 0.75
CA PHE A 56 -3.57 -8.89 0.90
C PHE A 56 -4.75 -8.55 -0.01
N HIS A 57 -5.05 -9.42 -0.97
CA HIS A 57 -6.10 -9.21 -1.94
C HIS A 57 -7.48 -9.16 -1.29
N HIS A 58 -8.28 -8.16 -1.68
CA HIS A 58 -9.68 -8.02 -1.28
C HIS A 58 -10.58 -7.83 -2.50
N PRO A 59 -11.80 -8.40 -2.53
CA PRO A 59 -12.73 -8.25 -3.67
C PRO A 59 -13.05 -6.80 -4.04
N GLU A 60 -12.96 -5.86 -3.09
CA GLU A 60 -13.12 -4.42 -3.34
C GLU A 60 -12.12 -3.89 -4.39
N PHE A 61 -10.95 -4.51 -4.49
CA PHE A 61 -9.88 -4.08 -5.40
C PHE A 61 -10.18 -4.44 -6.85
N ASP A 62 -11.00 -5.48 -7.08
CA ASP A 62 -11.35 -5.97 -8.43
C ASP A 62 -12.17 -4.93 -9.21
N ASN A 63 -12.86 -4.03 -8.52
CA ASN A 63 -13.72 -3.00 -9.13
C ASN A 63 -13.01 -1.67 -9.42
N LEU A 64 -11.73 -1.54 -9.05
CA LEU A 64 -10.98 -0.29 -9.22
C LEU A 64 -10.51 -0.14 -10.67
N VAL A 65 -10.69 1.06 -11.21
CA VAL A 65 -10.09 1.44 -12.51
C VAL A 65 -8.56 1.47 -12.37
N PRO A 66 -7.81 0.64 -13.13
CA PRO A 66 -6.36 0.57 -12.99
C PRO A 66 -5.69 1.92 -13.24
N GLY A 67 -4.79 2.29 -12.34
CA GLY A 67 -3.99 3.51 -12.46
C GLY A 67 -4.71 4.82 -12.15
N SER A 68 -6.00 4.80 -11.77
CA SER A 68 -6.74 6.03 -11.44
C SER A 68 -7.57 5.94 -10.16
N GLN A 69 -7.97 4.74 -9.74
CA GLN A 69 -8.76 4.50 -8.54
C GLN A 69 -8.01 3.71 -7.49
N PHE A 70 -8.21 4.13 -6.24
CA PHE A 70 -7.53 3.57 -5.09
C PHE A 70 -8.51 3.45 -3.91
N VAL A 71 -8.16 2.59 -2.97
CA VAL A 71 -8.85 2.43 -1.69
C VAL A 71 -7.89 2.43 -0.52
N ILE A 72 -8.33 2.99 0.59
CA ILE A 72 -7.71 2.85 1.91
C ILE A 72 -8.67 2.09 2.81
N LYS A 73 -8.15 1.13 3.57
CA LYS A 73 -8.91 0.46 4.62
C LYS A 73 -8.97 1.37 5.86
N GLU A 74 -10.17 1.73 6.27
CA GLU A 74 -10.43 2.51 7.48
C GLU A 74 -11.31 1.69 8.43
N GLY A 75 -10.68 1.03 9.40
CA GLY A 75 -11.37 0.10 10.30
C GLY A 75 -12.00 -1.07 9.53
N SER A 76 -13.33 -1.09 9.46
CA SER A 76 -14.12 -2.10 8.74
C SER A 76 -14.64 -1.63 7.38
N SER A 77 -14.37 -0.39 6.98
CA SER A 77 -14.81 0.17 5.69
C SER A 77 -13.65 0.45 4.75
N PHE A 78 -13.97 0.64 3.48
CA PHE A 78 -13.05 1.10 2.44
C PHE A 78 -13.41 2.52 2.04
N LEU A 79 -12.42 3.41 2.07
CA LEU A 79 -12.53 4.75 1.53
C LEU A 79 -11.98 4.74 0.10
N HIS A 80 -12.85 5.01 -0.88
CA HIS A 80 -12.47 5.13 -2.28
C HIS A 80 -12.04 6.54 -2.62
N PHE A 81 -10.98 6.67 -3.41
CA PHE A 81 -10.52 7.96 -3.92
C PHE A 81 -9.87 7.80 -5.29
N TRP A 82 -9.75 8.94 -5.96
CA TRP A 82 -9.22 9.05 -7.31
C TRP A 82 -7.98 9.92 -7.29
N ILE A 83 -7.09 9.69 -8.25
CA ILE A 83 -6.07 10.69 -8.56
C ILE A 83 -6.81 11.97 -8.97
N PRO A 84 -6.52 13.11 -8.36
CA PRO A 84 -7.16 14.37 -8.74
C PRO A 84 -6.93 14.62 -10.22
N SER A 85 -8.00 15.00 -10.94
CA SER A 85 -7.85 15.61 -12.25
C SER A 85 -7.08 16.91 -12.06
N LEU A 86 -5.97 17.06 -12.78
CA LEU A 86 -5.21 18.32 -12.82
C LEU A 86 -5.84 19.34 -13.79
N ASP A 87 -7.05 19.06 -14.28
CA ASP A 87 -7.78 19.97 -15.16
C ASP A 87 -8.11 21.27 -14.39
N GLU A 88 -7.75 22.39 -15.01
CA GLU A 88 -7.69 23.77 -14.50
C GLU A 88 -9.01 24.34 -13.95
#